data_AF-A0A429JBD9-F1
#
_entry.id   AF-A0A429JBD9-F1
#
_cell.length_a   1.000
_cell.length_b   1.000
_cell.length_c   1.000
_cell.angle_alpha   90.00
_cell.angle_beta   90.00
_cell.angle_gamma   90.00
#
_symmetry.space_group_name_H-M   'P 1'
#
loop_
_entity.id
_entity.type
_entity.pdbx_description
1 polymer ?
#
loop_
_entity_poly.entity_id
_entity_poly.type
_entity_poly.pdbx_seq_one_letter_code
_entity_poly.pdbx_strand_id
1 'polypeptide(L)'
;MNGPEGWDRYDPREPGGPHDGQGPGGPQGPGSGGPSRSGGRPRIPSPRTAAEDSGPLPDAAPPAAPGVRTDAADTADTTTTADTANAADRPPDAAPEPPPHRVLKSLLGAWALAACSAEETAAVEAHLTDCAACADEALRLRDAVGLLHPADPLDLDPLLRSRVLEGCLGRRPARIPVPEWAAPYDAETAKLDALLSDMGEAEWRAPVRLRWFEGERPAERRTTVAGVIGHLMAVDGLVATALGLADPLGAAAPHGPAGPADRTEACWQAMADGRSPHATRNPWRDQSHTLIRTVSFAGLGVAELAVPYGPVRLPLRDSLLDRAFECWVHAGDIAEAVDYPYEPPVAGHLHQMVDLAARLLPAVLAGRRRAGLATPPRCLVEAGAPGRTLHLEVEGTGGGHWYIALDSPAALGTPDRTVAHIALDSIEFCQLAAGHVPPQEAAAGQHGEQDAIRDVLFATASLSRL
;
A
#
# COMPACT_ATOMS: atom_id res chain seq x y z
N MET A 1 -19.64 37.03 -63.12
CA MET A 1 -18.80 35.92 -62.62
C MET A 1 -19.60 35.23 -61.53
N ASN A 2 -19.69 33.91 -61.65
CA ASN A 2 -20.84 33.05 -61.33
C ASN A 2 -21.35 33.09 -59.87
N GLY A 3 -22.68 33.10 -59.74
CA GLY A 3 -23.41 33.08 -58.47
C GLY A 3 -23.75 31.66 -57.96
N PRO A 4 -24.45 31.57 -56.80
CA PRO A 4 -24.75 30.30 -56.14
C PRO A 4 -26.26 30.03 -56.01
N GLU A 5 -26.75 28.93 -56.58
CA GLU A 5 -28.03 28.26 -56.29
C GLU A 5 -27.81 26.79 -56.71
N GLY A 6 -28.30 25.71 -56.12
CA GLY A 6 -29.26 25.43 -55.05
C GLY A 6 -29.56 23.91 -55.14
N TRP A 7 -29.94 23.30 -54.01
CA TRP A 7 -30.78 22.08 -53.84
C TRP A 7 -30.54 20.83 -54.72
N ASP A 8 -30.29 19.66 -54.10
CA ASP A 8 -31.31 18.59 -54.14
C ASP A 8 -31.04 17.35 -53.26
N ARG A 9 -32.16 16.73 -52.90
CA ARG A 9 -32.43 15.61 -52.00
C ARG A 9 -32.59 14.34 -52.84
N TYR A 10 -31.98 13.21 -52.47
CA TYR A 10 -32.41 11.91 -53.00
C TYR A 10 -32.05 10.72 -52.09
N ASP A 11 -33.08 10.01 -51.65
CA ASP A 11 -33.15 8.59 -51.30
C ASP A 11 -34.42 8.08 -52.00
N PRO A 12 -34.43 6.93 -52.71
CA PRO A 12 -35.02 5.73 -52.09
C PRO A 12 -34.53 4.34 -52.61
N ARG A 13 -34.62 3.36 -51.69
CA ARG A 13 -35.21 1.98 -51.81
C ARG A 13 -34.36 0.75 -52.22
N GLU A 14 -34.58 -0.30 -51.41
CA GLU A 14 -34.31 -1.74 -51.60
C GLU A 14 -35.03 -2.38 -52.82
N PRO A 15 -34.74 -3.66 -53.14
CA PRO A 15 -35.64 -4.76 -52.67
C PRO A 15 -35.00 -6.16 -52.44
N GLY A 16 -35.59 -6.95 -51.52
CA GLY A 16 -36.04 -8.34 -51.82
C GLY A 16 -35.30 -9.54 -51.18
N GLY A 17 -36.01 -10.30 -50.31
CA GLY A 17 -35.65 -11.64 -49.77
C GLY A 17 -35.82 -12.81 -50.78
N PRO A 18 -35.81 -14.11 -50.37
CA PRO A 18 -36.74 -14.69 -49.37
C PRO A 18 -36.21 -15.85 -48.45
N HIS A 19 -37.04 -16.18 -47.43
CA HIS A 19 -37.39 -17.48 -46.77
C HIS A 19 -36.42 -18.70 -46.81
N ASP A 20 -36.11 -19.43 -45.73
CA ASP A 20 -36.90 -20.36 -44.88
C ASP A 20 -36.16 -20.58 -43.53
N GLY A 21 -36.67 -20.95 -42.35
CA GLY A 21 -37.85 -21.72 -41.95
C GLY A 21 -37.43 -23.00 -41.20
N GLN A 22 -37.26 -22.98 -39.86
CA GLN A 22 -37.48 -24.11 -38.91
C GLN A 22 -36.97 -23.80 -37.47
N GLY A 23 -37.85 -23.92 -36.47
CA GLY A 23 -37.51 -24.36 -35.11
C GLY A 23 -38.11 -25.75 -34.86
N PRO A 24 -38.26 -26.25 -33.62
CA PRO A 24 -37.55 -26.01 -32.36
C PRO A 24 -36.96 -27.32 -31.75
N GLY A 25 -36.17 -27.24 -30.67
CA GLY A 25 -35.79 -28.44 -29.92
C GLY A 25 -34.91 -28.19 -28.67
N GLY A 26 -35.54 -28.12 -27.50
CA GLY A 26 -34.94 -28.68 -26.27
C GLY A 26 -35.30 -30.18 -26.17
N PRO A 27 -34.95 -30.94 -25.11
CA PRO A 27 -34.49 -30.51 -23.77
C PRO A 27 -33.29 -31.33 -23.18
N GLN A 28 -32.85 -30.94 -21.97
CA GLN A 28 -32.46 -31.77 -20.80
C GLN A 28 -31.18 -31.28 -20.08
N GLY A 29 -31.36 -30.94 -18.80
CA GLY A 29 -30.27 -30.84 -17.80
C GLY A 29 -29.70 -32.22 -17.43
N PRO A 30 -28.65 -32.29 -16.59
CA PRO A 30 -28.72 -31.97 -15.16
C PRO A 30 -27.56 -31.05 -14.74
N GLY A 31 -27.57 -30.34 -13.61
CA GLY A 31 -27.64 -30.88 -12.27
C GLY A 31 -26.88 -29.91 -11.35
N SER A 32 -27.48 -29.64 -10.22
CA SER A 32 -27.06 -28.78 -9.12
C SER A 32 -25.70 -29.14 -8.54
N GLY A 33 -24.88 -28.11 -8.27
CA GLY A 33 -23.61 -28.24 -7.56
C GLY A 33 -22.94 -26.89 -7.31
N GLY A 34 -23.51 -26.06 -6.44
CA GLY A 34 -22.83 -24.85 -5.96
C GLY A 34 -21.64 -25.22 -5.05
N PRO A 35 -20.48 -24.56 -5.15
CA PRO A 35 -19.41 -24.76 -4.20
C PRO A 35 -19.72 -24.00 -2.91
N SER A 36 -20.04 -24.77 -1.87
CA SER A 36 -20.06 -24.36 -0.48
C SER A 36 -18.71 -23.74 -0.09
N ARG A 37 -18.73 -22.46 0.30
CA ARG A 37 -17.62 -21.77 0.97
C ARG A 37 -17.36 -22.44 2.32
N SER A 38 -16.35 -23.29 2.40
CA SER A 38 -15.80 -23.75 3.67
C SER A 38 -14.72 -22.78 4.12
N GLY A 39 -14.92 -22.18 5.31
CA GLY A 39 -13.99 -21.24 5.94
C GLY A 39 -12.72 -21.94 6.44
N GLY A 40 -11.79 -22.21 5.54
CA GLY A 40 -10.42 -22.59 5.88
C GLY A 40 -9.58 -21.35 6.19
N ARG A 41 -8.92 -21.33 7.36
CA ARG A 41 -7.86 -20.36 7.66
C ARG A 41 -6.78 -20.37 6.56
N PRO A 42 -6.17 -19.22 6.20
CA PRO A 42 -5.10 -19.19 5.21
C PRO A 42 -3.95 -20.11 5.63
N ARG A 43 -3.55 -21.04 4.76
CA ARG A 43 -2.35 -21.87 4.97
C ARG A 43 -1.13 -21.04 4.57
N ILE A 44 -0.31 -20.68 5.55
CA ILE A 44 1.04 -20.15 5.32
C ILE A 44 1.88 -21.29 4.72
N PRO A 45 2.56 -21.11 3.57
CA PRO A 45 3.46 -22.13 3.04
C PRO A 45 4.66 -22.32 3.97
N SER A 46 5.00 -23.58 4.29
CA SER A 46 6.20 -23.88 5.07
C SER A 46 7.47 -23.46 4.30
N PRO A 47 8.54 -23.03 4.99
CA PRO A 47 9.83 -22.72 4.36
C PRO A 47 10.36 -23.97 3.65
N ARG A 48 10.82 -23.83 2.40
CA ARG A 48 11.46 -24.94 1.67
C ARG A 48 12.82 -25.21 2.30
N THR A 49 13.12 -26.49 2.53
CA THR A 49 14.43 -26.98 2.96
C THR A 49 15.50 -26.65 1.92
N ALA A 50 16.64 -26.12 2.35
CA ALA A 50 17.81 -25.91 1.50
C ALA A 50 18.38 -27.26 1.03
N ALA A 51 18.92 -27.29 -0.20
CA ALA A 51 19.32 -28.50 -0.91
C ALA A 51 20.58 -29.23 -0.37
N GLU A 52 21.01 -28.94 0.87
CA GLU A 52 22.23 -29.52 1.44
C GLU A 52 22.03 -30.31 2.73
N ASP A 53 20.78 -30.50 3.19
CA ASP A 53 20.52 -31.28 4.40
C ASP A 53 20.15 -32.72 4.04
N SER A 54 21.16 -33.58 3.94
CA SER A 54 20.99 -35.02 3.73
C SER A 54 22.03 -35.79 4.55
N GLY A 55 21.70 -36.06 5.81
CA GLY A 55 22.42 -37.04 6.63
C GLY A 55 21.73 -37.31 7.96
N PRO A 56 21.53 -38.58 8.37
CA PRO A 56 20.92 -38.90 9.66
C PRO A 56 21.93 -38.66 10.80
N LEU A 57 21.50 -37.91 11.83
CA LEU A 57 22.22 -37.77 13.10
C LEU A 57 22.09 -39.08 13.92
N PRO A 58 23.16 -39.58 14.56
CA PRO A 58 23.11 -40.79 15.38
C PRO A 58 22.57 -40.50 16.80
N ASP A 59 21.69 -41.39 17.28
CA ASP A 59 21.18 -41.42 18.65
C ASP A 59 22.28 -41.72 19.67
N ALA A 60 22.45 -40.85 20.67
CA ALA A 60 23.27 -41.10 21.85
C ALA A 60 22.37 -41.35 23.08
N ALA A 61 22.50 -42.53 23.68
CA ALA A 61 21.80 -42.95 24.89
C ALA A 61 22.32 -42.23 26.15
N PRO A 62 21.47 -41.97 27.17
CA PRO A 62 21.87 -41.26 28.39
C PRO A 62 22.60 -42.16 29.40
N PRO A 63 23.63 -41.66 30.11
CA PRO A 63 24.20 -42.37 31.25
C PRO A 63 23.38 -42.17 32.54
N ALA A 64 23.35 -43.24 33.35
CA ALA A 64 22.61 -43.36 34.59
C ALA A 64 23.20 -42.53 35.75
N ALA A 65 22.32 -42.03 36.61
CA ALA A 65 22.63 -41.32 37.85
C ALA A 65 23.17 -42.25 38.97
N PRO A 66 23.98 -41.71 39.89
CA PRO A 66 23.98 -42.19 41.26
C PRO A 66 23.65 -41.11 42.28
N GLY A 67 22.63 -41.38 43.09
CA GLY A 67 22.76 -41.46 44.56
C GLY A 67 23.04 -40.19 45.35
N VAL A 68 21.95 -39.62 45.86
CA VAL A 68 21.85 -38.69 47.00
C VAL A 68 22.78 -39.04 48.17
N ARG A 69 23.43 -38.02 48.76
CA ARG A 69 23.56 -37.88 50.21
C ARG A 69 23.39 -36.41 50.62
N THR A 70 22.30 -36.17 51.33
CA THR A 70 22.02 -35.00 52.16
C THR A 70 22.99 -34.96 53.34
N ASP A 71 23.42 -33.76 53.73
CA ASP A 71 23.44 -33.39 55.15
C ASP A 71 23.33 -31.87 55.28
N ALA A 72 22.37 -31.47 56.10
CA ALA A 72 22.06 -30.11 56.51
C ALA A 72 22.83 -29.76 57.79
N ALA A 73 23.24 -28.50 57.91
CA ALA A 73 23.41 -27.77 59.18
C ALA A 73 23.68 -26.31 58.81
N ASP A 74 22.68 -25.46 58.93
CA ASP A 74 22.35 -24.67 60.12
C ASP A 74 23.10 -23.33 60.17
N THR A 75 22.31 -22.33 59.76
CA THR A 75 22.21 -20.95 60.23
C THR A 75 22.93 -20.60 61.53
N ALA A 76 23.63 -19.48 61.51
CA ALA A 76 23.64 -18.55 62.64
C ALA A 76 23.70 -17.10 62.13
N ASP A 77 22.54 -16.46 62.22
CA ASP A 77 22.25 -15.05 62.09
C ASP A 77 22.90 -14.28 63.26
N THR A 78 23.48 -13.11 62.98
CA THR A 78 23.61 -12.05 63.99
C THR A 78 23.57 -10.70 63.29
N THR A 79 22.34 -10.23 63.10
CA THR A 79 21.97 -8.81 63.06
C THR A 79 22.45 -8.11 64.33
N THR A 80 22.92 -6.85 64.25
CA THR A 80 22.56 -5.73 65.17
C THR A 80 23.28 -4.41 64.81
N THR A 81 22.44 -3.50 64.32
CA THR A 81 22.33 -2.04 64.56
C THR A 81 23.49 -1.06 64.35
N ALA A 82 23.27 -0.22 63.34
CA ALA A 82 23.31 1.25 63.31
C ALA A 82 23.91 2.02 64.50
N ASP A 83 24.80 2.95 64.16
CA ASP A 83 24.87 4.24 64.85
C ASP A 83 25.21 5.36 63.84
N THR A 84 24.35 6.37 63.81
CA THR A 84 24.40 7.56 62.96
C THR A 84 25.17 8.67 63.67
N ALA A 85 26.25 9.20 63.07
CA ALA A 85 26.69 10.57 63.33
C ALA A 85 27.65 11.11 62.26
N ASN A 86 27.35 12.34 61.82
CA ASN A 86 28.21 13.33 61.17
C ASN A 86 28.66 13.13 59.71
N ALA A 87 27.83 13.68 58.82
CA ALA A 87 28.25 14.22 57.54
C ALA A 87 28.71 15.67 57.71
N ALA A 88 30.01 15.92 57.60
CA ALA A 88 30.58 17.14 57.04
C ALA A 88 32.09 16.92 56.83
N ASP A 89 32.55 17.21 55.61
CA ASP A 89 33.93 17.23 55.13
C ASP A 89 34.48 15.91 54.54
N ARG A 90 34.32 15.72 53.21
CA ARG A 90 35.05 14.69 52.43
C ARG A 90 35.54 15.29 51.08
N PRO A 91 36.81 15.07 50.69
CA PRO A 91 37.41 15.56 49.43
C PRO A 91 36.81 14.87 48.18
N PRO A 92 37.11 15.34 46.94
CA PRO A 92 36.46 14.86 45.72
C PRO A 92 36.49 13.34 45.62
N ASP A 93 35.30 12.77 45.40
CA ASP A 93 35.03 11.34 45.41
C ASP A 93 35.98 10.64 44.44
N ALA A 94 36.89 9.84 44.99
CA ALA A 94 37.62 8.86 44.20
C ALA A 94 36.58 8.02 43.46
N ALA A 95 36.86 7.68 42.18
CA ALA A 95 35.99 6.77 41.43
C ALA A 95 35.60 5.60 42.36
N PRO A 96 34.30 5.31 42.52
CA PRO A 96 33.84 4.38 43.53
C PRO A 96 34.62 3.08 43.36
N GLU A 97 35.32 2.70 44.42
CA GLU A 97 36.12 1.49 44.45
C GLU A 97 35.21 0.33 44.06
N PRO A 98 35.60 -0.53 43.10
CA PRO A 98 34.73 -1.57 42.60
C PRO A 98 34.20 -2.40 43.78
N PRO A 99 32.90 -2.76 43.80
CA PRO A 99 32.32 -3.39 44.96
C PRO A 99 33.13 -4.64 45.32
N PRO A 100 33.35 -4.93 46.61
CA PRO A 100 34.17 -6.06 47.00
C PRO A 100 33.55 -7.35 46.44
N HIS A 101 34.40 -8.31 46.06
CA HIS A 101 34.01 -9.59 45.44
C HIS A 101 32.80 -10.27 46.10
N ARG A 102 32.69 -10.20 47.43
CA ARG A 102 31.56 -10.77 48.19
C ARG A 102 30.20 -10.13 47.81
N VAL A 103 30.17 -8.82 47.57
CA VAL A 103 28.98 -8.08 47.16
C VAL A 103 28.60 -8.48 45.73
N LEU A 104 29.56 -8.49 44.81
CA LEU A 104 29.33 -8.89 43.42
C LEU A 104 28.85 -10.35 43.31
N LYS A 105 29.43 -11.25 44.12
CA LYS A 105 28.98 -12.63 44.22
C LYS A 105 27.54 -12.74 44.74
N SER A 106 27.13 -11.89 45.68
CA SER A 106 25.75 -11.88 46.18
C SER A 106 24.74 -11.37 45.16
N LEU A 107 25.17 -10.54 44.20
CA LEU A 107 24.33 -10.02 43.13
C LEU A 107 24.10 -11.02 41.99
N LEU A 108 24.85 -12.13 41.91
CA LEU A 108 24.74 -13.10 40.80
C LEU A 108 23.31 -13.64 40.60
N GLY A 109 22.58 -13.88 41.70
CA GLY A 109 21.19 -14.33 41.63
C GLY A 109 20.23 -13.26 41.09
N ALA A 110 20.37 -12.02 41.56
CA ALA A 110 19.59 -10.89 41.06
C ALA A 110 19.92 -10.55 39.60
N TRP A 111 21.20 -10.64 39.24
CA TRP A 111 21.69 -10.47 37.88
C TRP A 111 21.17 -11.57 36.95
N ALA A 112 21.14 -12.83 37.39
CA ALA A 112 20.58 -13.94 36.63
C ALA A 112 19.07 -13.77 36.36
N LEU A 113 18.35 -13.07 37.25
CA LEU A 113 16.93 -12.71 37.10
C LEU A 113 16.70 -11.38 36.37
N ALA A 114 17.74 -10.72 35.85
CA ALA A 114 17.68 -9.38 35.27
C ALA A 114 17.03 -8.33 36.21
N ALA A 115 17.24 -8.47 37.52
CA ALA A 115 16.66 -7.61 38.56
C ALA A 115 17.66 -6.57 39.11
N CYS A 116 18.90 -6.54 38.61
CA CYS A 116 19.89 -5.54 38.96
C CYS A 116 19.63 -4.20 38.28
N SER A 117 20.04 -3.10 38.92
CA SER A 117 20.17 -1.80 38.26
C SER A 117 21.23 -1.82 37.15
N ALA A 118 21.24 -0.80 36.29
CA ALA A 118 22.23 -0.69 35.21
C ALA A 118 23.69 -0.63 35.73
N GLU A 119 23.91 0.06 36.85
CA GLU A 119 25.22 0.19 37.48
C GLU A 119 25.70 -1.14 38.09
N GLU A 120 24.80 -1.86 38.79
CA GLU A 120 25.10 -3.19 39.34
C GLU A 120 25.35 -4.22 38.23
N THR A 121 24.58 -4.16 37.14
CA THR A 121 24.75 -5.05 35.99
C THR A 121 26.14 -4.88 35.36
N ALA A 122 26.55 -3.63 35.12
CA ALA A 122 27.87 -3.34 34.57
C ALA A 122 29.00 -3.79 35.52
N ALA A 123 28.83 -3.60 36.83
CA ALA A 123 29.80 -4.02 37.83
C ALA A 123 29.94 -5.56 37.93
N VAL A 124 28.81 -6.29 37.84
CA VAL A 124 28.80 -7.76 37.80
C VAL A 124 29.43 -8.26 36.51
N GLU A 125 29.07 -7.74 35.34
CA GLU A 125 29.64 -8.18 34.05
C GLU A 125 31.16 -7.97 33.95
N ALA A 126 31.65 -6.82 34.44
CA ALA A 126 33.08 -6.58 34.56
C ALA A 126 33.74 -7.66 35.45
N HIS A 127 33.12 -7.98 36.59
CA HIS A 127 33.63 -8.99 37.52
C HIS A 127 33.65 -10.42 36.95
N LEU A 128 32.63 -10.81 36.17
CA LEU A 128 32.55 -12.12 35.54
C LEU A 128 33.69 -12.37 34.55
N THR A 129 34.25 -11.30 33.96
CA THR A 129 35.41 -11.39 33.07
C THR A 129 36.68 -11.79 33.83
N ASP A 130 36.80 -11.37 35.09
CA ASP A 130 38.01 -11.55 35.91
C ASP A 130 37.91 -12.70 36.93
N CYS A 131 36.72 -13.30 37.12
CA CYS A 131 36.51 -14.36 38.10
C CYS A 131 35.77 -15.58 37.51
N ALA A 132 36.53 -16.59 37.10
CA ALA A 132 36.00 -17.83 36.54
C ALA A 132 34.97 -18.53 37.45
N ALA A 133 35.20 -18.54 38.77
CA ALA A 133 34.27 -19.17 39.71
C ALA A 133 32.90 -18.47 39.78
N CYS A 134 32.86 -17.14 39.61
CA CYS A 134 31.60 -16.41 39.54
C CYS A 134 30.95 -16.50 38.15
N ALA A 135 31.74 -16.60 37.07
CA ALA A 135 31.23 -16.89 35.73
C ALA A 135 30.53 -18.25 35.66
N ASP A 136 31.15 -19.30 36.20
CA ASP A 136 30.55 -20.64 36.27
C ASP A 136 29.26 -20.65 37.08
N GLU A 137 29.24 -19.96 38.23
CA GLU A 137 28.05 -19.84 39.06
C GLU A 137 26.95 -19.03 38.38
N ALA A 138 27.30 -17.93 37.69
CA ALA A 138 26.36 -17.11 36.95
C ALA A 138 25.70 -17.89 35.79
N LEU A 139 26.46 -18.75 35.10
CA LEU A 139 25.92 -19.65 34.08
C LEU A 139 24.93 -20.64 34.68
N ARG A 140 25.30 -21.32 35.78
CA ARG A 140 24.40 -22.25 36.47
C ARG A 140 23.12 -21.59 36.96
N LEU A 141 23.21 -20.36 37.49
CA LEU A 141 22.05 -19.60 37.94
C LEU A 141 21.15 -19.22 36.75
N ARG A 142 21.72 -18.83 35.60
CA ARG A 142 20.93 -18.58 34.38
C ARG A 142 20.25 -19.84 33.85
N ASP A 143 20.94 -20.97 33.85
CA ASP A 143 20.36 -22.26 33.47
C ASP A 143 19.19 -22.63 34.40
N ALA A 144 19.36 -22.42 35.72
CA ALA A 144 18.32 -22.65 36.71
C ALA A 144 17.12 -21.70 36.56
N VAL A 145 17.34 -20.42 36.23
CA VAL A 145 16.27 -19.47 35.91
C VAL A 145 15.47 -19.94 34.69
N GLY A 146 16.13 -20.50 33.67
CA GLY A 146 15.48 -21.12 32.51
C GLY A 146 14.52 -22.27 32.88
N LEU A 147 14.77 -22.98 33.98
CA LEU A 147 13.90 -24.05 34.49
C LEU A 147 12.74 -23.53 35.35
N LEU A 148 12.85 -22.31 35.90
CA LEU A 148 11.81 -21.65 36.70
C LEU A 148 10.81 -20.90 35.83
N HIS A 149 11.18 -20.55 34.61
CA HIS A 149 10.25 -19.95 33.66
C HIS A 149 9.35 -21.06 33.08
N PRO A 150 8.01 -20.92 33.13
CA PRO A 150 7.16 -21.66 32.22
C PRO A 150 7.67 -21.38 30.81
N ALA A 151 7.72 -22.39 29.94
CA ALA A 151 8.06 -22.15 28.54
C ALA A 151 7.06 -21.13 27.99
N ASP A 152 7.53 -19.90 27.77
CA ASP A 152 6.71 -18.86 27.18
C ASP A 152 6.24 -19.36 25.81
N PRO A 153 4.95 -19.17 25.46
CA PRO A 153 4.50 -19.46 24.12
C PRO A 153 5.37 -18.70 23.13
N LEU A 154 6.00 -19.42 22.20
CA LEU A 154 6.76 -18.81 21.09
C LEU A 154 5.87 -17.98 20.15
N ASP A 155 4.55 -18.10 20.31
CA ASP A 155 3.56 -17.27 19.65
C ASP A 155 3.53 -15.88 20.31
N LEU A 156 4.40 -15.00 19.81
CA LEU A 156 4.33 -13.57 20.10
C LEU A 156 2.97 -13.01 19.66
N ASP A 157 2.43 -12.06 20.42
CA ASP A 157 1.27 -11.27 20.00
C ASP A 157 1.55 -10.67 18.60
N PRO A 158 0.70 -10.92 17.59
CA PRO A 158 0.86 -10.34 16.25
C PRO A 158 1.00 -8.82 16.25
N LEU A 159 0.43 -8.14 17.26
CA LEU A 159 0.53 -6.69 17.46
C LEU A 159 1.79 -6.25 18.21
N LEU A 160 2.63 -7.17 18.69
CA LEU A 160 3.85 -6.81 19.40
C LEU A 160 4.79 -5.99 18.51
N ARG A 161 4.96 -6.40 17.25
CA ARG A 161 5.81 -5.69 16.30
C ARG A 161 5.31 -4.26 16.08
N SER A 162 4.01 -4.07 15.84
CA SER A 162 3.45 -2.74 15.61
C SER A 162 3.58 -1.86 16.85
N ARG A 163 3.25 -2.38 18.04
CA ARG A 163 3.40 -1.65 19.32
C ARG A 163 4.85 -1.25 19.62
N VAL A 164 5.80 -2.14 19.35
CA VAL A 164 7.23 -1.85 19.53
C VAL A 164 7.70 -0.77 18.55
N LEU A 165 7.32 -0.88 17.27
CA LEU A 165 7.66 0.12 16.26
C LEU A 165 7.03 1.48 16.57
N GLU A 166 5.76 1.51 16.95
CA GLU A 166 5.07 2.74 17.39
C GLU A 166 5.77 3.37 18.59
N GLY A 167 6.10 2.58 19.62
CA GLY A 167 6.85 3.07 20.78
C GLY A 167 8.24 3.59 20.42
N CYS A 168 8.94 2.94 19.47
CA CYS A 168 10.24 3.40 18.99
C CYS A 168 10.13 4.71 18.20
N LEU A 169 9.15 4.83 17.29
CA LEU A 169 8.92 6.02 16.47
C LEU A 169 8.43 7.20 17.32
N GLY A 170 7.62 6.95 18.34
CA GLY A 170 7.20 7.98 19.30
C GLY A 170 8.38 8.53 20.12
N ARG A 171 9.33 7.68 20.51
CA ARG A 171 10.56 8.10 21.22
C ARG A 171 11.56 8.81 20.32
N ARG A 172 11.64 8.44 19.04
CA ARG A 172 12.57 9.01 18.06
C ARG A 172 11.82 9.37 16.77
N PRO A 173 11.12 10.52 16.74
CA PRO A 173 10.42 10.94 15.54
C PRO A 173 11.40 11.18 14.39
N ALA A 174 10.90 11.01 13.17
CA ALA A 174 11.67 11.34 11.97
C ALA A 174 12.06 12.81 12.01
N ARG A 175 13.36 13.11 11.81
CA ARG A 175 13.84 14.50 11.73
C ARG A 175 13.17 15.27 10.59
N ILE A 176 12.82 14.56 9.53
CA ILE A 176 12.17 15.09 8.34
C ILE A 176 11.03 14.12 8.02
N PRO A 177 9.79 14.43 8.43
CA PRO A 177 8.66 13.58 8.15
C PRO A 177 8.24 13.68 6.67
N VAL A 178 7.68 12.59 6.14
CA VAL A 178 6.99 12.60 4.85
C VAL A 178 5.70 13.43 5.01
N PRO A 179 5.39 14.35 4.09
CA PRO A 179 4.13 15.09 4.13
C PRO A 179 2.93 14.14 4.07
N GLU A 180 1.87 14.44 4.84
CA GLU A 180 0.69 13.58 4.93
C GLU A 180 0.07 13.26 3.56
N TRP A 181 -0.02 14.25 2.68
CA TRP A 181 -0.54 14.10 1.32
C TRP A 181 0.35 13.27 0.38
N ALA A 182 1.60 13.00 0.76
CA ALA A 182 2.54 12.14 0.04
C ALA A 182 2.63 10.72 0.65
N ALA A 183 2.09 10.51 1.86
CA ALA A 183 2.17 9.24 2.57
C ALA A 183 1.51 8.06 1.82
N PRO A 184 0.40 8.24 1.08
CA PRO A 184 -0.14 7.15 0.25
C PRO A 184 0.85 6.70 -0.83
N TYR A 185 1.51 7.63 -1.53
CA TYR A 185 2.49 7.28 -2.57
C TYR A 185 3.71 6.57 -1.97
N ASP A 186 4.23 7.05 -0.84
CA ASP A 186 5.34 6.39 -0.12
C ASP A 186 4.97 4.95 0.28
N ALA A 187 3.77 4.75 0.84
CA ALA A 187 3.33 3.43 1.28
C ALA A 187 3.09 2.46 0.12
N GLU A 188 2.41 2.88 -0.95
CA GLU A 188 2.10 1.99 -2.07
C GLU A 188 3.36 1.64 -2.88
N THR A 189 4.30 2.58 -3.07
CA THR A 189 5.59 2.29 -3.70
C THR A 189 6.47 1.40 -2.83
N ALA A 190 6.47 1.55 -1.51
CA ALA A 190 7.17 0.64 -0.61
C ALA A 190 6.57 -0.79 -0.63
N LYS A 191 5.24 -0.91 -0.71
CA LYS A 191 4.54 -2.19 -0.82
C LYS A 191 4.84 -2.90 -2.13
N LEU A 192 4.82 -2.17 -3.25
CA LEU A 192 5.23 -2.72 -4.55
C LEU A 192 6.73 -3.07 -4.55
N ASP A 193 7.61 -2.25 -3.96
CA ASP A 193 9.04 -2.56 -3.87
C ASP A 193 9.31 -3.86 -3.10
N ALA A 194 8.53 -4.15 -2.05
CA ALA A 194 8.62 -5.41 -1.33
C ALA A 194 8.27 -6.60 -2.23
N LEU A 195 7.17 -6.52 -2.99
CA LEU A 195 6.79 -7.54 -3.98
C LEU A 195 7.89 -7.73 -5.04
N LEU A 196 8.45 -6.65 -5.57
CA LEU A 196 9.50 -6.70 -6.59
C LEU A 196 10.84 -7.20 -6.05
N SER A 197 11.08 -7.10 -4.74
CA SER A 197 12.33 -7.52 -4.11
C SER A 197 12.56 -9.02 -4.19
N ASP A 198 11.48 -9.80 -4.22
CA ASP A 198 11.51 -11.26 -4.20
C ASP A 198 11.46 -11.87 -5.60
N MET A 199 11.35 -11.04 -6.65
CA MET A 199 11.20 -11.49 -8.03
C MET A 199 12.50 -11.94 -8.69
N GLY A 200 12.48 -13.13 -9.29
CA GLY A 200 13.48 -13.65 -10.20
C GLY A 200 13.28 -13.18 -11.65
N GLU A 201 14.29 -13.41 -12.50
CA GLU A 201 14.33 -12.90 -13.89
C GLU A 201 13.15 -13.35 -14.77
N ALA A 202 12.59 -14.54 -14.52
CA ALA A 202 11.45 -15.05 -15.27
C ALA A 202 10.15 -14.29 -14.95
N GLU A 203 9.96 -13.87 -13.69
CA GLU A 203 8.76 -13.15 -13.25
C GLU A 203 8.69 -11.75 -13.86
N TRP A 204 9.84 -11.10 -14.08
CA TRP A 204 9.91 -9.84 -14.82
C TRP A 204 9.36 -9.92 -16.26
N ARG A 205 9.34 -11.13 -16.84
CA ARG A 205 8.81 -11.44 -18.17
C ARG A 205 7.39 -12.01 -18.13
N ALA A 206 6.79 -12.17 -16.94
CA ALA A 206 5.43 -12.67 -16.81
C ALA A 206 4.44 -11.73 -17.53
N PRO A 207 3.47 -12.26 -18.29
CA PRO A 207 2.53 -11.46 -19.04
C PRO A 207 1.52 -10.80 -18.10
N VAL A 208 1.40 -9.49 -18.19
CA VAL A 208 0.40 -8.70 -17.45
C VAL A 208 -0.63 -8.16 -18.44
N ARG A 209 -1.91 -8.17 -18.06
CA ARG A 209 -2.99 -7.57 -18.85
C ARG A 209 -3.47 -6.32 -18.13
N LEU A 210 -3.13 -5.16 -18.70
CA LEU A 210 -3.63 -3.87 -18.25
C LEU A 210 -5.04 -3.64 -18.81
N ARG A 211 -5.90 -3.01 -18.03
CA ARG A 211 -7.27 -2.67 -18.39
C ARG A 211 -7.55 -1.21 -18.04
N TRP A 212 -8.37 -0.57 -18.86
CA TRP A 212 -8.89 0.77 -18.61
C TRP A 212 -10.21 0.95 -19.38
N PHE A 213 -10.84 2.11 -19.26
CA PHE A 213 -12.08 2.43 -19.94
C PHE A 213 -11.88 3.61 -20.90
N GLU A 214 -12.23 3.41 -22.17
CA GLU A 214 -12.08 4.43 -23.21
C GLU A 214 -13.39 4.68 -23.94
N GLY A 215 -13.85 5.94 -23.91
CA GLY A 215 -15.11 6.36 -24.52
C GLY A 215 -16.33 5.74 -23.82
N GLU A 216 -16.78 4.59 -24.32
CA GLU A 216 -17.88 3.81 -23.76
C GLU A 216 -17.57 2.31 -23.66
N ARG A 217 -16.29 1.92 -23.80
CA ARG A 217 -15.92 0.51 -23.88
C ARG A 217 -14.70 0.21 -22.99
N PRO A 218 -14.64 -0.98 -22.38
CA PRO A 218 -13.40 -1.50 -21.83
C PRO A 218 -12.33 -1.60 -22.91
N ALA A 219 -11.11 -1.26 -22.54
CA ALA A 219 -9.90 -1.41 -23.34
C ALA A 219 -8.89 -2.24 -22.55
N GLU A 220 -8.07 -3.02 -23.25
CA GLU A 220 -7.05 -3.84 -22.64
C GLU A 220 -5.76 -3.85 -23.47
N ARG A 221 -4.64 -4.07 -22.80
CA ARG A 221 -3.35 -4.30 -23.45
C ARG A 221 -2.51 -5.30 -22.68
N ARG A 222 -1.85 -6.17 -23.43
CA ARG A 222 -0.87 -7.12 -22.90
C ARG A 222 0.51 -6.47 -22.86
N THR A 223 1.20 -6.67 -21.75
CA THR A 223 2.59 -6.26 -21.53
C THR A 223 3.27 -7.28 -20.61
N THR A 224 4.40 -6.93 -20.00
CA THR A 224 5.07 -7.73 -18.96
C THR A 224 5.17 -6.96 -17.66
N VAL A 225 5.58 -7.61 -16.56
CA VAL A 225 5.91 -6.93 -15.30
C VAL A 225 6.92 -5.79 -15.54
N ALA A 226 7.99 -6.04 -16.31
CA ALA A 226 8.92 -4.97 -16.71
C ALA A 226 8.23 -3.83 -17.50
N GLY A 227 7.25 -4.16 -18.35
CA GLY A 227 6.45 -3.16 -19.04
C GLY A 227 5.61 -2.30 -18.09
N VAL A 228 5.00 -2.90 -17.07
CA VAL A 228 4.22 -2.17 -16.05
C VAL A 228 5.11 -1.26 -15.21
N ILE A 229 6.27 -1.73 -14.76
CA ILE A 229 7.23 -0.89 -14.03
C ILE A 229 7.77 0.26 -14.91
N GLY A 230 8.01 -0.01 -16.19
CA GLY A 230 8.37 1.03 -17.16
C GLY A 230 7.27 2.08 -17.32
N HIS A 231 6.01 1.65 -17.39
CA HIS A 231 4.84 2.54 -17.41
C HIS A 231 4.79 3.43 -16.16
N LEU A 232 4.84 2.84 -14.95
CA LEU A 232 4.81 3.60 -13.69
C LEU A 232 5.93 4.64 -13.63
N MET A 233 7.16 4.21 -13.95
CA MET A 233 8.34 5.09 -14.01
C MET A 233 8.15 6.24 -15.01
N ALA A 234 7.63 5.93 -16.21
CA ALA A 234 7.38 6.90 -17.26
C ALA A 234 6.39 7.99 -16.81
N VAL A 235 5.26 7.59 -16.23
CA VAL A 235 4.22 8.53 -15.80
C VAL A 235 4.61 9.29 -14.53
N ASP A 236 5.32 8.67 -13.58
CA ASP A 236 5.92 9.35 -12.43
C ASP A 236 6.92 10.45 -12.86
N GLY A 237 7.45 10.35 -14.08
CA GLY A 237 8.24 11.41 -14.72
C GLY A 237 7.51 12.74 -14.88
N LEU A 238 6.17 12.77 -14.94
CA LEU A 238 5.39 14.02 -14.90
C LEU A 238 5.60 14.77 -13.58
N VAL A 239 5.59 14.03 -12.47
CA VAL A 239 5.84 14.57 -11.13
C VAL A 239 7.31 14.98 -10.98
N ALA A 240 8.23 14.13 -11.46
CA ALA A 240 9.67 14.40 -11.41
C ALA A 240 10.01 15.71 -12.12
N THR A 241 9.54 15.88 -13.36
CA THR A 241 9.82 17.07 -14.17
C THR A 241 9.16 18.33 -13.61
N ALA A 242 7.95 18.23 -13.04
CA ALA A 242 7.32 19.35 -12.34
C ALA A 242 8.16 19.82 -11.14
N LEU A 243 8.77 18.89 -10.40
CA LEU A 243 9.69 19.18 -9.30
C LEU A 243 11.09 19.64 -9.74
N GLY A 244 11.35 19.75 -11.06
CA GLY A 244 12.64 20.15 -11.61
C GLY A 244 13.71 19.03 -11.59
N LEU A 245 13.29 17.77 -11.40
CA LEU A 245 14.17 16.61 -11.51
C LEU A 245 14.32 16.18 -12.98
N ALA A 246 15.30 15.32 -13.23
CA ALA A 246 15.51 14.75 -14.56
C ALA A 246 14.30 13.88 -14.98
N ASP A 247 13.95 13.93 -16.27
CA ASP A 247 12.94 13.04 -16.84
C ASP A 247 13.52 11.61 -16.95
N PRO A 248 12.87 10.58 -16.37
CA PRO A 248 13.34 9.19 -16.45
C PRO A 248 13.41 8.65 -17.89
N LEU A 249 12.66 9.22 -18.83
CA LEU A 249 12.71 8.83 -20.24
C LEU A 249 13.87 9.47 -21.01
N GLY A 250 14.54 10.48 -20.43
CA GLY A 250 15.65 11.19 -21.06
C GLY A 250 15.32 11.63 -22.48
N ALA A 251 16.13 11.21 -23.46
CA ALA A 251 15.95 11.56 -24.87
C ALA A 251 14.70 10.93 -25.52
N ALA A 252 14.10 9.91 -24.90
CA ALA A 252 12.85 9.30 -25.36
C ALA A 252 11.60 10.05 -24.85
N ALA A 253 11.76 11.08 -24.01
CA ALA A 253 10.63 11.83 -23.50
C ALA A 253 9.86 12.52 -24.66
N PRO A 254 8.53 12.38 -24.74
CA PRO A 254 7.73 13.01 -25.77
C PRO A 254 7.80 14.54 -25.69
N HIS A 255 7.76 15.20 -26.85
CA HIS A 255 7.77 16.66 -26.94
C HIS A 255 6.37 17.26 -26.73
N GLY A 256 6.30 18.40 -26.05
CA GLY A 256 5.04 19.13 -25.84
C GLY A 256 4.24 18.65 -24.62
N PRO A 257 2.96 19.03 -24.50
CA PRO A 257 2.11 18.65 -23.37
C PRO A 257 1.67 17.18 -23.49
N ALA A 258 2.59 16.27 -23.20
CA ALA A 258 2.35 14.83 -23.22
C ALA A 258 1.59 14.36 -21.97
N GLY A 259 0.59 13.50 -22.16
CA GLY A 259 -0.13 12.85 -21.09
C GLY A 259 0.50 11.52 -20.64
N PRO A 260 -0.11 10.83 -19.68
CA PRO A 260 0.30 9.49 -19.24
C PRO A 260 0.47 8.51 -20.40
N ALA A 261 -0.56 8.32 -21.24
CA ALA A 261 -0.52 7.40 -22.37
C ALA A 261 0.63 7.70 -23.36
N ASP A 262 0.87 8.96 -23.71
CA ASP A 262 1.97 9.34 -24.61
C ASP A 262 3.34 8.92 -24.04
N ARG A 263 3.52 9.06 -22.72
CA ARG A 263 4.76 8.70 -22.02
C ARG A 263 4.90 7.19 -21.89
N THR A 264 3.81 6.49 -21.61
CA THR A 264 3.75 5.03 -21.61
C THR A 264 4.19 4.46 -22.94
N GLU A 265 3.64 4.97 -24.05
CA GLU A 265 3.99 4.52 -25.40
C GLU A 265 5.44 4.82 -25.75
N ALA A 266 5.92 6.02 -25.43
CA ALA A 266 7.32 6.38 -25.65
C ALA A 266 8.29 5.45 -24.89
N CYS A 267 7.96 5.11 -23.64
CA CYS A 267 8.71 4.16 -22.82
C CYS A 267 8.75 2.76 -23.45
N TRP A 268 7.58 2.22 -23.79
CA TRP A 268 7.45 0.89 -24.38
C TRP A 268 8.12 0.79 -25.74
N GLN A 269 8.00 1.82 -26.58
CA GLN A 269 8.69 1.89 -27.87
C GLN A 269 10.20 1.95 -27.69
N ALA A 270 10.72 2.71 -26.72
CA ALA A 270 12.15 2.76 -26.43
C ALA A 270 12.71 1.41 -25.96
N MET A 271 11.95 0.65 -25.15
CA MET A 271 12.32 -0.70 -24.74
C MET A 271 12.28 -1.68 -25.92
N ALA A 272 11.21 -1.64 -26.73
CA ALA A 272 11.05 -2.52 -27.89
C ALA A 272 12.16 -2.32 -28.93
N ASP A 273 12.58 -1.07 -29.15
CA ASP A 273 13.65 -0.71 -30.08
C ASP A 273 15.07 -0.94 -29.52
N GLY A 274 15.20 -1.44 -28.28
CA GLY A 274 16.48 -1.65 -27.61
C GLY A 274 17.24 -0.37 -27.24
N ARG A 275 16.59 0.80 -27.32
CA ARG A 275 17.16 2.10 -26.91
C ARG A 275 17.17 2.27 -25.39
N SER A 276 16.32 1.54 -24.68
CA SER A 276 16.27 1.46 -23.22
C SER A 276 16.35 0.00 -22.79
N PRO A 277 17.03 -0.34 -21.68
CA PRO A 277 16.90 -1.66 -21.09
C PRO A 277 15.46 -1.89 -20.63
N HIS A 278 15.07 -3.16 -20.47
CA HIS A 278 13.86 -3.51 -19.74
C HIS A 278 13.86 -2.85 -18.37
N ALA A 279 12.69 -2.37 -17.93
CA ALA A 279 12.58 -1.80 -16.60
C ALA A 279 12.97 -2.85 -15.55
N THR A 280 13.75 -2.40 -14.59
CA THR A 280 14.16 -3.20 -13.43
C THR A 280 13.77 -2.45 -12.16
N ARG A 281 13.83 -3.14 -11.03
CA ARG A 281 13.47 -2.58 -9.73
C ARG A 281 14.20 -1.29 -9.39
N ASN A 282 15.52 -1.25 -9.55
CA ASN A 282 16.36 -0.20 -8.96
C ASN A 282 16.07 1.20 -9.53
N PRO A 283 16.03 1.43 -10.87
CA PRO A 283 15.73 2.76 -11.41
C PRO A 283 14.38 3.33 -10.96
N TRP A 284 13.33 2.49 -10.97
CA TRP A 284 12.00 2.89 -10.51
C TRP A 284 11.98 3.19 -9.00
N ARG A 285 12.65 2.37 -8.19
CA ARG A 285 12.78 2.57 -6.75
C ARG A 285 13.53 3.87 -6.43
N ASP A 286 14.66 4.11 -7.10
CA ASP A 286 15.48 5.30 -6.91
C ASP A 286 14.70 6.58 -7.28
N GLN A 287 13.89 6.53 -8.35
CA GLN A 287 12.98 7.62 -8.70
C GLN A 287 11.96 7.87 -7.59
N SER A 288 11.25 6.83 -7.13
CA SER A 288 10.23 6.92 -6.08
C SER A 288 10.80 7.53 -4.79
N HIS A 289 11.97 7.05 -4.35
CA HIS A 289 12.68 7.61 -3.21
C HIS A 289 13.11 9.07 -3.43
N THR A 290 13.54 9.43 -4.64
CA THR A 290 13.94 10.80 -4.97
C THR A 290 12.73 11.73 -4.94
N LEU A 291 11.56 11.30 -5.41
CA LEU A 291 10.33 12.06 -5.33
C LEU A 291 9.93 12.34 -3.88
N ILE A 292 9.84 11.29 -3.05
CA ILE A 292 9.49 11.42 -1.62
C ILE A 292 10.51 12.30 -0.88
N ARG A 293 11.80 12.10 -1.12
CA ARG A 293 12.83 12.96 -0.54
C ARG A 293 12.64 14.41 -0.98
N THR A 294 12.43 14.67 -2.26
CA THR A 294 12.30 16.05 -2.77
C THR A 294 11.12 16.77 -2.13
N VAL A 295 9.94 16.13 -2.05
CA VAL A 295 8.76 16.75 -1.43
C VAL A 295 8.87 16.90 0.08
N SER A 296 9.58 16.01 0.76
CA SER A 296 9.79 16.08 2.22
C SER A 296 10.70 17.23 2.64
N PHE A 297 11.59 17.68 1.74
CA PHE A 297 12.44 18.84 1.96
C PHE A 297 11.88 20.13 1.36
N ALA A 298 10.78 20.05 0.60
CA ALA A 298 10.18 21.20 -0.04
C ALA A 298 9.30 22.00 0.94
N GLY A 299 9.17 23.31 0.70
CA GLY A 299 8.35 24.20 1.54
C GLY A 299 6.85 24.00 1.36
N LEU A 300 6.06 24.62 2.24
CA LEU A 300 4.59 24.47 2.32
C LEU A 300 3.84 24.70 0.98
N GLY A 301 4.38 25.51 0.07
CA GLY A 301 3.76 25.81 -1.23
C GLY A 301 3.91 24.73 -2.30
N VAL A 302 4.74 23.70 -2.08
CA VAL A 302 5.02 22.67 -3.10
C VAL A 302 3.77 21.85 -3.44
N ALA A 303 2.86 21.68 -2.49
CA ALA A 303 1.64 20.89 -2.65
C ALA A 303 0.68 21.44 -3.73
N GLU A 304 0.74 22.75 -4.00
CA GLU A 304 -0.06 23.45 -5.01
C GLU A 304 0.61 23.53 -6.40
N LEU A 305 1.85 23.04 -6.51
CA LEU A 305 2.59 23.07 -7.77
C LEU A 305 1.80 22.31 -8.86
N ALA A 306 1.53 22.97 -9.98
CA ALA A 306 0.70 22.42 -11.03
C ALA A 306 1.47 21.44 -11.93
N VAL A 307 1.18 20.15 -11.79
CA VAL A 307 1.72 19.05 -12.60
C VAL A 307 0.89 18.90 -13.88
N PRO A 308 1.49 18.97 -15.07
CA PRO A 308 0.78 18.76 -16.34
C PRO A 308 0.51 17.26 -16.57
N TYR A 309 -0.75 16.92 -16.83
CA TYR A 309 -1.22 15.58 -17.24
C TYR A 309 -1.78 15.68 -18.67
N GLY A 310 -0.95 16.12 -19.62
CA GLY A 310 -1.40 16.49 -20.96
C GLY A 310 -2.24 17.78 -20.95
N PRO A 311 -3.52 17.75 -21.37
CA PRO A 311 -4.36 18.95 -21.46
C PRO A 311 -4.88 19.45 -20.10
N VAL A 312 -4.77 18.63 -19.05
CA VAL A 312 -5.22 18.98 -17.70
C VAL A 312 -4.03 19.16 -16.76
N ARG A 313 -4.26 19.84 -15.63
CA ARG A 313 -3.25 20.06 -14.61
C ARG A 313 -3.81 19.70 -13.26
N LEU A 314 -3.04 18.96 -12.48
CA LEU A 314 -3.36 18.62 -11.10
C LEU A 314 -2.37 19.30 -10.16
N PRO A 315 -2.79 19.75 -8.97
CA PRO A 315 -1.85 20.10 -7.91
C PRO A 315 -0.95 18.90 -7.58
N LEU A 316 0.27 19.15 -7.12
CA LEU A 316 1.24 18.11 -6.81
C LEU A 316 0.70 17.11 -5.77
N ARG A 317 -0.05 17.59 -4.77
CA ARG A 317 -0.68 16.71 -3.78
C ARG A 317 -1.64 15.69 -4.41
N ASP A 318 -2.49 16.18 -5.32
CA ASP A 318 -3.48 15.35 -6.00
C ASP A 318 -2.78 14.45 -7.02
N SER A 319 -1.68 14.93 -7.59
CA SER A 319 -0.82 14.13 -8.46
C SER A 319 -0.20 12.94 -7.72
N LEU A 320 0.36 13.12 -6.51
CA LEU A 320 0.89 11.99 -5.75
C LEU A 320 -0.21 11.03 -5.28
N LEU A 321 -1.41 11.52 -4.97
CA LEU A 321 -2.56 10.66 -4.68
C LEU A 321 -2.98 9.84 -5.90
N ASP A 322 -3.03 10.45 -7.09
CA ASP A 322 -3.24 9.75 -8.37
C ASP A 322 -2.15 8.70 -8.59
N ARG A 323 -0.87 9.07 -8.44
CA ARG A 323 0.25 8.13 -8.60
C ARG A 323 0.18 6.98 -7.59
N ALA A 324 -0.27 7.23 -6.36
CA ALA A 324 -0.46 6.19 -5.34
C ALA A 324 -1.57 5.20 -5.74
N PHE A 325 -2.69 5.71 -6.26
CA PHE A 325 -3.79 4.88 -6.79
C PHE A 325 -3.31 4.01 -7.95
N GLU A 326 -2.65 4.61 -8.94
CA GLU A 326 -2.10 3.89 -10.10
C GLU A 326 -1.05 2.85 -9.69
N CYS A 327 -0.18 3.17 -8.73
CA CYS A 327 0.79 2.22 -8.19
C CYS A 327 0.12 1.02 -7.53
N TRP A 328 -0.92 1.25 -6.73
CA TRP A 328 -1.67 0.18 -6.07
C TRP A 328 -2.39 -0.74 -7.08
N VAL A 329 -3.11 -0.15 -8.04
CA VAL A 329 -3.85 -0.91 -9.07
C VAL A 329 -2.89 -1.78 -9.88
N HIS A 330 -1.80 -1.20 -10.38
CA HIS A 330 -0.84 -1.93 -11.19
C HIS A 330 0.02 -2.92 -10.41
N ALA A 331 0.24 -2.67 -9.12
CA ALA A 331 0.83 -3.69 -8.26
C ALA A 331 -0.12 -4.89 -8.09
N GLY A 332 -1.44 -4.65 -8.04
CA GLY A 332 -2.46 -5.70 -8.12
C GLY A 332 -2.40 -6.49 -9.43
N ASP A 333 -2.26 -5.81 -10.57
CA ASP A 333 -2.11 -6.46 -11.89
C ASP A 333 -0.87 -7.36 -11.95
N ILE A 334 0.24 -6.87 -11.40
CA ILE A 334 1.49 -7.64 -11.30
C ILE A 334 1.27 -8.85 -10.37
N ALA A 335 0.70 -8.63 -9.20
CA ALA A 335 0.47 -9.67 -8.21
C ALA A 335 -0.44 -10.79 -8.74
N GLU A 336 -1.50 -10.44 -9.48
CA GLU A 336 -2.35 -11.42 -10.19
C GLU A 336 -1.53 -12.23 -11.21
N ALA A 337 -0.65 -11.57 -11.98
CA ALA A 337 0.14 -12.23 -13.00
C ALA A 337 1.20 -13.21 -12.47
N VAL A 338 1.60 -13.07 -11.20
CA VAL A 338 2.59 -13.94 -10.54
C VAL A 338 2.03 -14.72 -9.35
N ASP A 339 0.70 -14.80 -9.22
CA ASP A 339 0.00 -15.51 -8.13
C ASP A 339 0.44 -15.08 -6.71
N TYR A 340 0.66 -13.77 -6.51
CA TYR A 340 1.07 -13.18 -5.23
C TYR A 340 -0.12 -12.55 -4.47
N PRO A 341 -0.26 -12.77 -3.15
CA PRO A 341 -1.31 -12.11 -2.37
C PRO A 341 -1.00 -10.62 -2.17
N TYR A 342 -1.92 -9.74 -2.60
CA TYR A 342 -1.73 -8.30 -2.50
C TYR A 342 -2.91 -7.62 -1.80
N GLU A 343 -2.64 -6.93 -0.70
CA GLU A 343 -3.67 -6.32 0.14
C GLU A 343 -4.02 -4.89 -0.32
N PRO A 344 -5.28 -4.44 -0.12
CA PRO A 344 -5.67 -3.05 -0.33
C PRO A 344 -4.85 -2.03 0.50
N PRO A 345 -4.88 -0.73 0.14
CA PRO A 345 -4.29 0.32 0.95
C PRO A 345 -4.96 0.40 2.32
N VAL A 346 -4.25 0.95 3.30
CA VAL A 346 -4.82 1.23 4.61
C VAL A 346 -5.97 2.24 4.50
N ALA A 347 -6.98 2.12 5.37
CA ALA A 347 -8.25 2.85 5.25
C ALA A 347 -8.09 4.38 5.06
N GLY A 348 -7.15 5.02 5.78
CA GLY A 348 -6.89 6.44 5.63
C GLY A 348 -6.34 6.83 4.25
N HIS A 349 -5.46 6.00 3.67
CA HIS A 349 -4.92 6.22 2.33
C HIS A 349 -5.99 5.96 1.26
N LEU A 350 -6.76 4.88 1.42
CA LEU A 350 -7.86 4.55 0.52
C LEU A 350 -8.91 5.68 0.49
N HIS A 351 -9.25 6.25 1.65
CA HIS A 351 -10.15 7.40 1.71
C HIS A 351 -9.65 8.60 0.90
N GLN A 352 -8.35 8.93 0.99
CA GLN A 352 -7.77 10.04 0.23
C GLN A 352 -7.80 9.78 -1.29
N MET A 353 -7.61 8.53 -1.73
CA MET A 353 -7.73 8.14 -3.14
C MET A 353 -9.18 8.23 -3.64
N VAL A 354 -10.13 7.73 -2.86
CA VAL A 354 -11.57 7.81 -3.16
C VAL A 354 -12.03 9.27 -3.20
N ASP A 355 -11.59 10.09 -2.25
CA ASP A 355 -11.89 11.51 -2.20
C ASP A 355 -11.37 12.24 -3.45
N LEU A 356 -10.13 11.97 -3.87
CA LEU A 356 -9.61 12.53 -5.12
C LEU A 356 -10.49 12.14 -6.32
N ALA A 357 -10.78 10.85 -6.49
CA ALA A 357 -11.61 10.37 -7.58
C ALA A 357 -12.99 11.07 -7.60
N ALA A 358 -13.66 11.16 -6.44
CA ALA A 358 -14.94 11.84 -6.27
C ALA A 358 -14.86 13.34 -6.63
N ARG A 359 -13.80 14.04 -6.21
CA ARG A 359 -13.58 15.47 -6.53
C ARG A 359 -13.35 15.71 -8.03
N LEU A 360 -12.83 14.73 -8.76
CA LEU A 360 -12.61 14.82 -10.21
C LEU A 360 -13.89 14.59 -11.04
N LEU A 361 -14.89 13.87 -10.50
CA LEU A 361 -16.10 13.47 -11.24
C LEU A 361 -16.85 14.63 -11.92
N PRO A 362 -17.08 15.81 -11.31
CA PRO A 362 -17.79 16.89 -11.99
C PRO A 362 -17.06 17.37 -13.26
N ALA A 363 -15.73 17.44 -13.23
CA ALA A 363 -14.92 17.84 -14.37
C ALA A 363 -14.89 16.77 -15.47
N VAL A 364 -14.77 15.49 -15.09
CA VAL A 364 -14.82 14.35 -16.01
C VAL A 364 -16.18 14.26 -16.68
N LEU A 365 -17.27 14.40 -15.93
CA LEU A 365 -18.64 14.42 -16.45
C LEU A 365 -18.83 15.56 -17.46
N ALA A 366 -18.34 16.77 -17.15
CA ALA A 366 -18.35 17.89 -18.09
C ALA A 366 -17.52 17.60 -19.37
N GLY A 367 -16.38 16.90 -19.24
CA GLY A 367 -15.57 16.43 -20.36
C GLY A 367 -16.33 15.44 -21.26
N ARG A 368 -16.95 14.42 -20.66
CA ARG A 368 -17.77 13.44 -21.37
C ARG A 368 -18.91 14.09 -22.13
N ARG A 369 -19.60 15.08 -21.55
CA ARG A 369 -20.66 15.83 -22.24
C ARG A 369 -20.16 16.58 -23.46
N ARG A 370 -18.99 17.26 -23.35
CA ARG A 370 -18.38 17.94 -24.50
C ARG A 370 -18.02 16.97 -25.63
N ALA A 371 -17.67 15.74 -25.28
CA ALA A 371 -17.41 14.65 -26.23
C ALA A 371 -18.69 13.97 -26.76
N GLY A 372 -19.89 14.36 -26.30
CA GLY A 372 -21.16 13.74 -26.70
C GLY A 372 -21.42 12.37 -26.06
N LEU A 373 -20.72 12.04 -24.97
CA LEU A 373 -20.76 10.72 -24.30
C LEU A 373 -21.58 10.69 -23.00
N ALA A 374 -22.33 11.76 -22.72
CA ALA A 374 -23.18 11.91 -21.53
C ALA A 374 -24.36 12.83 -21.85
N THR A 375 -25.43 12.75 -21.05
CA THR A 375 -26.63 13.56 -21.27
C THR A 375 -26.34 15.06 -21.11
N PRO A 376 -26.97 15.98 -21.90
CA PRO A 376 -26.77 17.42 -21.72
C PRO A 376 -27.13 17.90 -20.31
N PRO A 377 -26.51 18.99 -19.82
CA PRO A 377 -26.84 19.52 -18.50
C PRO A 377 -28.31 19.98 -18.48
N ARG A 378 -29.01 19.70 -17.38
CA ARG A 378 -30.43 20.05 -17.25
C ARG A 378 -30.65 21.43 -16.63
N CYS A 379 -29.86 21.78 -15.62
CA CYS A 379 -29.96 23.05 -14.93
C CYS A 379 -28.57 23.62 -14.66
N LEU A 380 -28.21 24.67 -15.40
CA LEU A 380 -26.98 25.43 -15.11
C LEU A 380 -27.26 26.47 -14.02
N VAL A 381 -26.30 26.60 -13.11
CA VAL A 381 -26.33 27.56 -12.00
C VAL A 381 -25.04 28.37 -11.99
N GLU A 382 -25.07 29.52 -11.33
CA GLU A 382 -23.88 30.33 -11.07
C GLU A 382 -22.81 29.52 -10.33
N ALA A 383 -21.54 29.86 -10.55
CA ALA A 383 -20.43 29.20 -9.87
C ALA A 383 -20.57 29.31 -8.34
N GLY A 384 -20.40 28.20 -7.63
CA GLY A 384 -20.57 28.09 -6.18
C GLY A 384 -22.03 27.98 -5.71
N ALA A 385 -23.01 28.13 -6.60
CA ALA A 385 -24.42 27.93 -6.23
C ALA A 385 -24.78 26.44 -6.14
N PRO A 386 -25.72 26.04 -5.27
CA PRO A 386 -26.20 24.66 -5.20
C PRO A 386 -26.84 24.20 -6.53
N GLY A 387 -26.35 23.09 -7.08
CA GLY A 387 -26.85 22.49 -8.32
C GLY A 387 -27.46 21.10 -8.13
N ARG A 388 -28.04 20.52 -9.19
CA ARG A 388 -28.49 19.12 -9.16
C ARG A 388 -27.32 18.22 -8.76
N THR A 389 -27.57 17.35 -7.79
CA THR A 389 -26.53 16.61 -7.09
C THR A 389 -26.82 15.12 -7.14
N LEU A 390 -25.77 14.32 -7.33
CA LEU A 390 -25.79 12.89 -7.02
C LEU A 390 -25.06 12.66 -5.71
N HIS A 391 -25.71 11.93 -4.80
CA HIS A 391 -25.08 11.45 -3.58
C HIS A 391 -24.33 10.16 -3.91
N LEU A 392 -23.03 10.15 -3.63
CA LEU A 392 -22.15 8.98 -3.75
C LEU A 392 -21.82 8.52 -2.32
N GLU A 393 -22.32 7.36 -1.95
CA GLU A 393 -21.97 6.65 -0.73
C GLU A 393 -20.96 5.55 -1.07
N VAL A 394 -19.77 5.63 -0.48
CA VAL A 394 -18.79 4.54 -0.57
C VAL A 394 -18.74 3.87 0.79
N GLU A 395 -19.08 2.59 0.82
CA GLU A 395 -19.10 1.78 2.05
C GLU A 395 -17.72 1.14 2.30
N GLY A 396 -17.52 0.62 3.51
CA GLY A 396 -16.32 -0.12 3.86
C GLY A 396 -15.13 0.75 4.31
N THR A 397 -13.94 0.17 4.24
CA THR A 397 -12.70 0.83 4.70
C THR A 397 -12.36 2.02 3.82
N GLY A 398 -12.16 3.19 4.43
CA GLY A 398 -11.90 4.41 3.67
C GLY A 398 -13.14 4.98 2.96
N GLY A 399 -14.32 4.43 3.22
CA GLY A 399 -15.59 4.94 2.72
C GLY A 399 -15.98 6.33 3.22
N GLY A 400 -17.14 6.81 2.77
CA GLY A 400 -17.65 8.15 3.09
C GLY A 400 -18.84 8.54 2.24
N HIS A 401 -19.20 9.82 2.30
CA HIS A 401 -20.28 10.39 1.49
C HIS A 401 -19.78 11.62 0.73
N TRP A 402 -20.03 11.64 -0.57
CA TRP A 402 -19.70 12.75 -1.46
C TRP A 402 -20.93 13.22 -2.21
N TYR A 403 -20.97 14.51 -2.51
CA TYR A 403 -22.09 15.15 -3.22
C TYR A 403 -21.57 15.69 -4.55
N ILE A 404 -21.84 14.97 -5.62
CA ILE A 404 -21.30 15.23 -6.95
C ILE A 404 -22.24 16.18 -7.71
N ALA A 405 -21.74 17.37 -8.03
CA ALA A 405 -22.46 18.31 -8.87
C ALA A 405 -22.62 17.74 -10.29
N LEU A 406 -23.87 17.61 -10.73
CA LEU A 406 -24.18 16.93 -11.99
C LEU A 406 -24.05 17.85 -13.20
N ASP A 407 -24.59 19.07 -13.16
CA ASP A 407 -24.82 19.85 -14.39
C ASP A 407 -23.68 20.84 -14.74
N SER A 408 -22.88 21.26 -13.75
CA SER A 408 -21.75 22.16 -13.94
C SER A 408 -20.61 21.80 -12.98
N PRO A 409 -19.35 21.75 -13.45
CA PRO A 409 -18.21 21.48 -12.59
C PRO A 409 -17.93 22.60 -11.57
N ALA A 410 -18.49 23.80 -11.78
CA ALA A 410 -18.36 24.93 -10.87
C ALA A 410 -19.52 25.03 -9.85
N ALA A 411 -20.54 24.17 -9.96
CA ALA A 411 -21.65 24.17 -9.02
C ALA A 411 -21.29 23.45 -7.71
N LEU A 412 -22.00 23.77 -6.64
CA LEU A 412 -21.85 23.10 -5.35
C LEU A 412 -22.80 21.90 -5.26
N GLY A 413 -22.25 20.71 -4.99
CA GLY A 413 -23.04 19.53 -4.65
C GLY A 413 -23.58 19.64 -3.22
N THR A 414 -24.88 19.40 -3.02
CA THR A 414 -25.52 19.53 -1.71
C THR A 414 -26.58 18.45 -1.46
N PRO A 415 -26.80 18.03 -0.19
CA PRO A 415 -27.83 17.05 0.15
C PRO A 415 -29.24 17.47 -0.31
N ASP A 416 -29.59 18.75 -0.11
CA ASP A 416 -30.93 19.29 -0.43
C ASP A 416 -31.27 19.29 -1.94
N ARG A 417 -30.26 19.10 -2.80
CA ARG A 417 -30.40 19.04 -4.26
C ARG A 417 -30.12 17.65 -4.82
N THR A 418 -30.13 16.62 -3.97
CA THR A 418 -29.91 15.23 -4.37
C THR A 418 -31.06 14.73 -5.23
N VAL A 419 -30.75 14.28 -6.45
CA VAL A 419 -31.72 13.69 -7.39
C VAL A 419 -31.47 12.21 -7.65
N ALA A 420 -30.31 11.72 -7.25
CA ALA A 420 -29.88 10.34 -7.39
C ALA A 420 -28.89 9.96 -6.30
N HIS A 421 -28.85 8.67 -5.95
CA HIS A 421 -27.96 8.08 -4.97
C HIS A 421 -27.33 6.80 -5.54
N ILE A 422 -26.01 6.68 -5.39
CA ILE A 422 -25.24 5.47 -5.68
C ILE A 422 -24.53 5.05 -4.40
N ALA A 423 -24.67 3.77 -4.01
CA ALA A 423 -23.93 3.15 -2.92
C ALA A 423 -23.10 1.97 -3.42
N LEU A 424 -21.81 1.89 -3.08
CA LEU A 424 -20.93 0.77 -3.44
C LEU A 424 -19.77 0.62 -2.45
N ASP A 425 -19.17 -0.57 -2.35
CA ASP A 425 -17.98 -0.78 -1.52
C ASP A 425 -16.75 -0.02 -2.06
N SER A 426 -15.85 0.39 -1.16
CA SER A 426 -14.59 1.08 -1.49
C SER A 426 -13.74 0.39 -2.55
N ILE A 427 -13.60 -0.93 -2.50
CA ILE A 427 -12.83 -1.69 -3.49
C ILE A 427 -13.56 -1.72 -4.82
N GLU A 428 -14.87 -1.93 -4.81
CA GLU A 428 -15.70 -1.90 -6.03
C GLU A 428 -15.61 -0.54 -6.73
N PHE A 429 -15.69 0.56 -5.99
CA PHE A 429 -15.52 1.91 -6.52
C PHE A 429 -14.14 2.09 -7.17
N CYS A 430 -13.08 1.63 -6.52
CA CYS A 430 -11.74 1.71 -7.07
C CYS A 430 -11.55 0.83 -8.31
N GLN A 431 -12.12 -0.38 -8.34
CA GLN A 431 -12.08 -1.25 -9.53
C GLN A 431 -12.84 -0.64 -10.72
N LEU A 432 -13.97 0.03 -10.46
CA LEU A 432 -14.67 0.82 -11.47
C LEU A 432 -13.81 1.99 -11.95
N ALA A 433 -13.24 2.78 -11.02
CA ALA A 433 -12.40 3.93 -11.35
C ALA A 433 -11.12 3.54 -12.12
N ALA A 434 -10.60 2.33 -11.89
CA ALA A 434 -9.48 1.72 -12.61
C ALA A 434 -9.88 1.11 -13.96
N GLY A 435 -11.17 1.07 -14.31
CA GLY A 435 -11.64 0.48 -15.55
C GLY A 435 -11.54 -1.05 -15.59
N HIS A 436 -11.38 -1.69 -14.43
CA HIS A 436 -11.32 -3.15 -14.29
C HIS A 436 -12.70 -3.79 -14.31
N VAL A 437 -13.72 -3.03 -13.88
CA VAL A 437 -15.14 -3.40 -13.93
C VAL A 437 -15.86 -2.40 -14.83
N PRO A 438 -16.63 -2.86 -15.84
CA PRO A 438 -17.41 -1.95 -16.67
C PRO A 438 -18.56 -1.32 -15.86
N PRO A 439 -18.97 -0.06 -16.16
CA PRO A 439 -20.01 0.65 -15.42
C PRO A 439 -21.33 -0.12 -15.22
N GLN A 440 -21.69 -0.98 -16.17
CA GLN A 440 -22.93 -1.74 -16.17
C GLN A 440 -22.88 -2.97 -15.25
N GLU A 441 -21.69 -3.46 -14.94
CA GLU A 441 -21.47 -4.64 -14.09
C GLU A 441 -21.08 -4.26 -12.66
N ALA A 442 -20.83 -2.97 -12.41
CA ALA A 442 -20.48 -2.46 -11.09
C ALA A 442 -21.55 -2.84 -10.05
N ALA A 443 -21.11 -3.46 -8.96
CA ALA A 443 -21.97 -3.88 -7.86
C ALA A 443 -22.40 -2.68 -7.01
N ALA A 444 -23.31 -1.87 -7.53
CA ALA A 444 -23.79 -0.64 -6.91
C ALA A 444 -25.30 -0.67 -6.61
N GLY A 445 -25.67 -0.27 -5.39
CA GLY A 445 -27.03 0.13 -5.03
C GLY A 445 -27.37 1.46 -5.70
N GLN A 446 -28.57 1.56 -6.28
CA GLN A 446 -28.95 2.68 -7.15
C GLN A 446 -30.36 3.16 -6.84
N HIS A 447 -30.55 4.47 -6.66
CA HIS A 447 -31.85 5.09 -6.43
C HIS A 447 -31.96 6.48 -7.07
N GLY A 448 -33.13 6.80 -7.64
CA GLY A 448 -33.40 8.12 -8.24
C GLY A 448 -33.22 8.16 -9.76
N GLU A 449 -32.79 9.31 -10.28
CA GLU A 449 -32.72 9.57 -11.72
C GLU A 449 -31.69 8.67 -12.45
N GLN A 450 -32.18 7.83 -13.37
CA GLN A 450 -31.37 6.81 -14.05
C GLN A 450 -30.26 7.39 -14.94
N ASP A 451 -30.54 8.48 -15.67
CA ASP A 451 -29.52 9.13 -16.50
C ASP A 451 -28.37 9.68 -15.66
N ALA A 452 -28.66 10.25 -14.49
CA ALA A 452 -27.64 10.79 -13.59
C ALA A 452 -26.75 9.68 -13.03
N ILE A 453 -27.36 8.54 -12.66
CA ILE A 453 -26.64 7.36 -12.17
C ILE A 453 -25.70 6.82 -13.25
N ARG A 454 -26.25 6.59 -14.46
CA ARG A 454 -25.47 6.11 -15.60
C ARG A 454 -24.31 7.05 -15.91
N ASP A 455 -24.58 8.35 -16.02
CA ASP A 455 -23.56 9.34 -16.37
C ASP A 455 -22.42 9.37 -15.33
N VAL A 456 -22.72 9.22 -14.04
CA VAL A 456 -21.69 9.18 -12.98
C VAL A 456 -20.90 7.86 -12.97
N LEU A 457 -21.53 6.70 -13.16
CA LEU A 457 -20.81 5.42 -13.24
C LEU A 457 -19.85 5.41 -14.44
N PHE A 458 -20.29 5.92 -15.59
CA PHE A 458 -19.42 6.07 -16.77
C PHE A 458 -18.33 7.14 -16.58
N ALA A 459 -18.63 8.25 -15.90
CA ALA A 459 -17.62 9.24 -15.54
C ALA A 459 -16.56 8.65 -14.61
N THR A 460 -16.96 7.82 -13.65
CA THR A 460 -16.05 7.12 -12.73
C THR A 460 -15.11 6.21 -13.50
N ALA A 461 -15.63 5.35 -14.40
CA ALA A 461 -14.79 4.49 -15.23
C ALA A 461 -13.81 5.28 -16.11
N SER A 462 -14.22 6.46 -16.58
CA SER A 462 -13.39 7.32 -17.44
C SER A 462 -12.23 8.02 -16.72
N LEU A 463 -12.05 7.79 -15.41
CA LEU A 463 -10.86 8.22 -14.68
C LEU A 463 -9.63 7.38 -15.07
N SER A 464 -9.86 6.10 -15.39
CA SER A 464 -8.83 5.18 -15.86
C SER A 464 -8.26 5.59 -17.22
N ARG A 465 -6.99 5.27 -17.43
CA ARG A 465 -6.24 5.57 -18.64
C ARG A 465 -4.98 4.70 -18.71
N LEU A 466 -4.37 4.67 -19.89
CA LEU A 466 -3.04 4.10 -20.12
C LEU A 466 -1.91 5.07 -19.74
#